data_AF-R9PNL7-F1
#
_entry.id   AF-R9PNL7-F1
#
_cell.length_a   1.000
_cell.length_b   1.000
_cell.length_c   1.000
_cell.angle_alpha   90.00
_cell.angle_beta   90.00
_cell.angle_gamma   90.00
#
_symmetry.space_group_name_H-M   'P 1'
#
loop_
_entity.id
_entity.type
_entity.pdbx_description
1 polymer ?
#
loop_
_entity_poly.entity_id
_entity_poly.type
_entity_poly.pdbx_seq_one_letter_code
_entity_poly.pdbx_strand_id
1 'polypeptide(L)'
;MFRSAVTEKTLLSFSSFSSFLFALLGISLGLWAGSLVIVFDGAYSLVSLALTLVSLGSLALRKHPVFEEQPNKALMIEPAVVAFKGLAISAMCLFSFGSAVLAIVNGGRDVNTGLALVFGLLNVVGCVATYLILTKASKQSLLLDAEAKQWLMDSVISGAVLVGFVVAMLLSKSAYAAFAVYADPAMVIIASAYFVWVPLKMTLRALNQLNSIRKLEFSY
;
A
#
# COMPACT_ATOMS: atom_id res chain seq x y z
N MET A 1 -19.76 26.08 -5.29
CA MET A 1 -19.56 24.64 -5.56
C MET A 1 -18.17 24.34 -6.16
N PHE A 2 -17.66 25.11 -7.14
CA PHE A 2 -16.34 24.87 -7.78
C PHE A 2 -15.09 24.96 -6.87
N ARG A 3 -15.12 25.76 -5.81
CA ARG A 3 -13.96 25.94 -4.90
C ARG A 3 -13.60 24.67 -4.12
N SER A 4 -14.58 23.78 -3.87
CA SER A 4 -14.38 22.48 -3.21
C SER A 4 -13.66 21.47 -4.10
N ALA A 5 -14.03 21.41 -5.38
CA ALA A 5 -13.50 20.42 -6.32
C ALA A 5 -12.03 20.69 -6.71
N VAL A 6 -11.64 21.97 -6.80
CA VAL A 6 -10.24 22.34 -7.07
C VAL A 6 -9.35 22.00 -5.87
N THR A 7 -9.79 22.33 -4.65
CA THR A 7 -9.06 21.98 -3.43
C THR A 7 -8.96 20.47 -3.23
N GLU A 8 -10.02 19.72 -3.51
CA GLU A 8 -10.02 18.26 -3.47
C GLU A 8 -9.00 17.66 -4.45
N LYS A 9 -9.01 18.10 -5.71
CA LYS A 9 -8.04 17.63 -6.72
C LYS A 9 -6.60 17.91 -6.30
N THR A 10 -6.32 19.10 -5.76
CA THR A 10 -4.99 19.45 -5.26
C THR A 10 -4.56 18.56 -4.10
N LEU A 11 -5.46 18.28 -3.14
CA LEU A 11 -5.17 17.40 -2.01
C LEU A 11 -4.95 15.95 -2.42
N LEU A 12 -5.74 15.41 -3.36
CA LEU A 12 -5.54 14.07 -3.91
C LEU A 12 -4.24 13.97 -4.72
N SER A 13 -3.90 15.02 -5.47
CA SER A 13 -2.62 15.09 -6.20
C SER A 13 -1.43 15.16 -5.23
N PHE A 14 -1.55 15.92 -4.15
CA PHE A 14 -0.55 15.98 -3.09
C PHE A 14 -0.37 14.62 -2.40
N SER A 15 -1.47 13.93 -2.09
CA SER A 15 -1.47 12.57 -1.55
C SER A 15 -0.71 11.61 -2.47
N SER A 16 -1.07 11.61 -3.76
CA SER A 16 -0.45 10.75 -4.78
C SER A 16 1.06 11.01 -4.91
N PHE A 17 1.47 12.28 -4.93
CA PHE A 17 2.88 12.65 -4.99
C PHE A 17 3.64 12.23 -3.73
N SER A 18 3.03 12.39 -2.56
CA SER A 18 3.63 11.99 -1.28
C SER A 18 3.83 10.47 -1.25
N SER A 19 2.81 9.69 -1.59
CA SER A 19 2.94 8.22 -1.68
C SER A 19 4.01 7.78 -2.67
N PHE A 20 4.17 8.48 -3.80
CA PHE A 20 5.25 8.20 -4.76
C PHE A 20 6.63 8.42 -4.15
N LEU A 21 6.81 9.55 -3.46
CA LEU A 21 8.08 9.89 -2.83
C LEU A 21 8.43 8.88 -1.73
N PHE A 22 7.49 8.54 -0.87
CA PHE A 22 7.69 7.54 0.19
C PHE A 22 7.96 6.14 -0.38
N ALA A 23 7.30 5.76 -1.47
CA ALA A 23 7.55 4.51 -2.16
C ALA A 23 9.00 4.42 -2.69
N LEU A 24 9.47 5.47 -3.38
CA LEU A 24 10.85 5.53 -3.88
C LEU A 24 11.86 5.52 -2.72
N LEU A 25 11.65 6.37 -1.72
CA LEU A 25 12.55 6.45 -0.56
C LEU A 25 12.59 5.12 0.19
N GLY A 26 11.44 4.47 0.42
CA GLY A 26 11.36 3.16 1.07
C GLY A 26 12.10 2.08 0.29
N ILE A 27 11.92 1.99 -1.04
CA ILE A 27 12.65 1.00 -1.84
C ILE A 27 14.15 1.30 -1.84
N SER A 28 14.57 2.54 -2.11
CA SER A 28 15.99 2.90 -2.19
C SER A 28 16.71 2.74 -0.84
N LEU A 29 16.12 3.26 0.24
CA LEU A 29 16.73 3.19 1.57
C LEU A 29 16.59 1.81 2.18
N GLY A 30 15.54 1.06 1.89
CA GLY A 30 15.40 -0.33 2.31
C GLY A 30 16.46 -1.23 1.70
N LEU A 31 16.72 -1.08 0.39
CA LEU A 31 17.81 -1.78 -0.28
C LEU A 31 19.18 -1.38 0.28
N TRP A 32 19.39 -0.09 0.55
CA TRP A 32 20.64 0.38 1.13
C TRP A 32 20.85 -0.06 2.59
N ALA A 33 19.78 -0.10 3.39
CA ALA A 33 19.78 -0.58 4.77
C ALA A 33 19.88 -2.11 4.88
N GLY A 34 19.63 -2.83 3.78
CA GLY A 34 19.46 -4.27 3.78
C GLY A 34 18.14 -4.73 4.43
N SER A 35 17.11 -3.88 4.53
CA SER A 35 15.85 -4.21 5.19
C SER A 35 14.77 -4.69 4.21
N LEU A 36 14.26 -5.90 4.40
CA LEU A 36 13.13 -6.41 3.62
C LEU A 36 11.82 -5.71 4.01
N VAL A 37 11.62 -5.35 5.28
CA VAL A 37 10.35 -4.72 5.71
C VAL A 37 10.20 -3.30 5.19
N ILE A 38 11.30 -2.55 5.08
CA ILE A 38 11.29 -1.21 4.49
C ILE A 38 11.05 -1.28 2.98
N VAL A 39 11.68 -2.23 2.28
CA VAL A 39 11.40 -2.47 0.85
C VAL A 39 9.95 -2.91 0.64
N PHE A 40 9.42 -3.77 1.52
CA PHE A 40 8.01 -4.18 1.49
C PHE A 40 7.08 -2.97 1.59
N ASP A 41 7.27 -2.10 2.57
CA ASP A 41 6.43 -0.91 2.76
C ASP A 41 6.49 0.05 1.55
N GLY A 42 7.70 0.29 1.02
CA GLY A 42 7.89 1.11 -0.18
C GLY A 42 7.25 0.50 -1.43
N ALA A 43 7.41 -0.80 -1.65
CA ALA A 43 6.81 -1.51 -2.77
C ALA A 43 5.27 -1.57 -2.66
N TYR A 44 4.74 -1.74 -1.45
CA TYR A 44 3.29 -1.72 -1.21
C TYR A 44 2.70 -0.35 -1.58
N SER A 45 3.36 0.73 -1.15
CA SER A 45 3.00 2.09 -1.49
C SER A 45 3.08 2.36 -2.99
N LEU A 46 4.12 1.86 -3.68
CA LEU A 46 4.28 2.01 -5.14
C LEU A 46 3.16 1.32 -5.90
N VAL A 47 2.87 0.07 -5.53
CA VAL A 47 1.80 -0.73 -6.14
C VAL A 47 0.46 -0.05 -5.90
N SER A 48 0.17 0.38 -4.66
CA SER A 48 -1.07 1.09 -4.32
C SER A 48 -1.22 2.38 -5.12
N LEU A 49 -0.15 3.17 -5.27
CA LEU A 49 -0.16 4.40 -6.06
C LEU A 49 -0.41 4.12 -7.55
N ALA A 50 0.35 3.21 -8.17
CA ALA A 50 0.20 2.87 -9.58
C ALA A 50 -1.25 2.46 -9.89
N LEU A 51 -1.85 1.70 -8.98
CA LEU A 51 -3.22 1.22 -9.10
C LEU A 51 -4.27 2.30 -8.81
N THR A 52 -3.95 3.28 -7.97
CA THR A 52 -4.75 4.50 -7.76
C THR A 52 -4.74 5.36 -9.02
N LEU A 53 -3.59 5.51 -9.69
CA LEU A 53 -3.48 6.20 -10.97
C LEU A 53 -4.28 5.49 -12.07
N VAL A 54 -4.23 4.15 -12.13
CA VAL A 54 -5.06 3.35 -13.05
C VAL A 54 -6.55 3.51 -12.73
N SER A 55 -6.93 3.55 -11.46
CA SER A 55 -8.32 3.77 -11.03
C SER A 55 -8.82 5.19 -11.34
N LEU A 56 -7.96 6.21 -11.23
CA LEU A 56 -8.28 7.57 -11.65
C LEU A 56 -8.36 7.68 -13.17
N GLY A 57 -7.50 6.96 -13.89
CA GLY A 57 -7.54 6.84 -15.35
C GLY A 57 -8.82 6.17 -15.85
N SER A 58 -9.34 5.15 -15.16
CA SER A 58 -10.59 4.48 -15.53
C SER A 58 -11.81 5.40 -15.40
N LEU A 59 -11.81 6.32 -14.44
CA LEU A 59 -12.83 7.36 -14.31
C LEU A 59 -12.81 8.36 -15.47
N ALA A 60 -11.62 8.64 -16.03
CA ALA A 60 -11.49 9.44 -17.24
C ALA A 60 -11.97 8.68 -18.48
N LEU A 61 -11.68 7.37 -18.58
CA LEU A 61 -12.17 6.51 -19.66
C LEU A 61 -13.70 6.40 -19.69
N ARG A 62 -14.37 6.35 -18.52
CA ARG A 62 -15.84 6.33 -18.44
C ARG A 62 -16.51 7.54 -19.08
N LYS A 63 -15.82 8.69 -19.20
CA LYS A 63 -16.33 9.91 -19.84
C LYS A 63 -16.08 9.94 -21.35
N HIS A 64 -15.49 8.90 -21.93
CA HIS A 64 -15.21 8.82 -23.35
C HIS A 64 -16.47 8.34 -24.11
N PRO A 65 -16.85 8.94 -25.25
CA PRO A 65 -18.12 8.69 -25.95
C PRO A 65 -18.33 7.22 -26.36
N VAL A 66 -17.25 6.46 -26.60
CA VAL A 66 -17.30 5.01 -26.88
C VAL A 66 -17.92 4.19 -25.74
N PHE A 67 -17.75 4.63 -24.48
CA PHE A 67 -18.31 3.96 -23.31
C PHE A 67 -19.71 4.46 -22.94
N GLU A 68 -20.16 5.61 -23.48
CA GLU A 68 -21.57 6.02 -23.42
C GLU A 68 -22.45 5.10 -24.27
N GLU A 69 -21.94 4.59 -25.39
CA GLU A 69 -22.66 3.66 -26.27
C GLU A 69 -22.68 2.21 -25.76
N GLN A 70 -21.80 1.84 -24.82
CA GLN A 70 -21.69 0.49 -24.25
C GLN A 70 -21.69 0.48 -22.71
N PRO A 71 -22.82 0.81 -22.07
CA PRO A 71 -22.91 1.01 -20.62
C PRO A 71 -22.51 -0.22 -19.79
N ASN A 72 -22.79 -1.44 -20.29
CA ASN A 72 -22.38 -2.68 -19.61
C ASN A 72 -20.84 -2.85 -19.54
N LYS A 73 -20.11 -2.50 -20.61
CA LYS A 73 -18.64 -2.56 -20.61
C LYS A 73 -18.02 -1.50 -19.73
N ALA A 74 -18.63 -0.30 -19.65
CA ALA A 74 -18.21 0.76 -18.74
C ALA A 74 -18.35 0.37 -17.25
N LEU A 75 -19.32 -0.50 -16.92
CA LEU A 75 -19.52 -1.05 -15.58
C LEU A 75 -18.47 -2.12 -15.21
N MET A 76 -17.88 -2.80 -16.18
CA MET A 76 -16.84 -3.83 -15.93
C MET A 76 -15.44 -3.25 -15.65
N ILE A 77 -15.16 -2.00 -16.04
CA ILE A 77 -13.82 -1.40 -15.90
C ILE A 77 -13.41 -1.30 -14.43
N GLU A 78 -14.30 -0.80 -13.59
CA GLU A 78 -14.04 -0.59 -12.16
C GLU A 78 -13.71 -1.89 -11.42
N PRO A 79 -14.54 -2.96 -11.47
CA PRO A 79 -14.19 -4.23 -10.84
C PRO A 79 -12.98 -4.91 -11.52
N ALA A 80 -12.73 -4.74 -12.82
CA ALA A 80 -11.50 -5.25 -13.43
C ALA A 80 -10.23 -4.60 -12.83
N VAL A 81 -10.25 -3.28 -12.63
CA VAL A 81 -9.14 -2.56 -11.99
C VAL A 81 -8.97 -2.99 -10.53
N VAL A 82 -10.06 -3.17 -9.78
CA VAL A 82 -10.00 -3.66 -8.39
C VAL A 82 -9.45 -5.09 -8.32
N ALA A 83 -9.85 -5.97 -9.24
CA ALA A 83 -9.33 -7.33 -9.31
C ALA A 83 -7.82 -7.35 -9.61
N PHE A 84 -7.38 -6.55 -10.59
CA PHE A 84 -5.96 -6.39 -10.91
C PHE A 84 -5.18 -5.82 -9.70
N LYS A 85 -5.76 -4.85 -8.99
CA LYS A 85 -5.16 -4.28 -7.77
C LYS A 85 -4.92 -5.34 -6.70
N GLY A 86 -5.94 -6.13 -6.39
CA GLY A 86 -5.81 -7.17 -5.39
C GLY A 86 -4.83 -8.27 -5.82
N LEU A 87 -4.75 -8.64 -7.10
CA LEU A 87 -3.76 -9.59 -7.61
C LEU A 87 -2.32 -9.09 -7.48
N ALA A 88 -2.06 -7.84 -7.87
CA ALA A 88 -0.71 -7.27 -7.80
C ALA A 88 -0.19 -7.20 -6.36
N ILE A 89 -1.01 -6.72 -5.42
CA ILE A 89 -0.65 -6.68 -3.99
C ILE A 89 -0.45 -8.09 -3.44
N SER A 90 -1.30 -9.05 -3.82
CA SER A 90 -1.17 -10.45 -3.37
C SER A 90 0.14 -11.07 -3.87
N ALA A 91 0.50 -10.88 -5.13
CA ALA A 91 1.76 -11.37 -5.70
C ALA A 91 2.98 -10.78 -4.99
N MET A 92 2.95 -9.47 -4.72
CA MET A 92 3.99 -8.76 -3.98
C MET A 92 4.12 -9.27 -2.53
N CYS A 93 3.01 -9.56 -1.86
CA CYS A 93 3.02 -10.19 -0.52
C CYS A 93 3.65 -11.58 -0.55
N LEU A 94 3.29 -12.43 -1.53
CA LEU A 94 3.84 -13.77 -1.67
C LEU A 94 5.35 -13.76 -1.96
N PHE A 95 5.80 -12.88 -2.84
CA PHE A 95 7.23 -12.71 -3.14
C PHE A 95 8.03 -12.25 -1.91
N SER A 96 7.49 -11.30 -1.16
CA SER A 96 8.13 -10.76 0.05
C SER A 96 8.16 -11.79 1.18
N PHE A 97 7.07 -12.55 1.34
CA PHE A 97 7.02 -13.68 2.26
C PHE A 97 8.09 -14.73 1.93
N GLY A 98 8.18 -15.15 0.67
CA GLY A 98 9.21 -16.09 0.21
C GLY A 98 10.63 -15.59 0.48
N SER A 99 10.88 -14.30 0.20
CA SER A 99 12.17 -13.65 0.47
C SER A 99 12.51 -13.61 1.96
N ALA A 100 11.53 -13.36 2.82
CA ALA A 100 11.70 -13.34 4.27
C ALA A 100 11.92 -14.75 4.85
N VAL A 101 11.18 -15.76 4.38
CA VAL A 101 11.40 -17.17 4.76
C VAL A 101 12.82 -17.60 4.38
N LEU A 102 13.26 -17.27 3.16
CA LEU A 102 14.61 -17.57 2.70
C LEU A 102 15.67 -16.86 3.56
N ALA A 103 15.43 -15.61 3.96
CA ALA A 103 16.33 -14.90 4.86
C ALA A 103 16.44 -15.58 6.23
N ILE A 104 15.34 -16.07 6.81
CA ILE A 104 15.40 -16.83 8.07
C ILE A 104 16.22 -18.11 7.91
N VAL A 105 15.95 -18.90 6.87
CA VAL A 105 16.64 -20.19 6.63
C VAL A 105 18.14 -19.98 6.39
N ASN A 106 18.53 -18.87 5.76
CA ASN A 106 19.94 -18.54 5.50
C ASN A 106 20.67 -17.89 6.69
N GLY A 107 20.09 -17.92 7.90
CA GLY A 107 20.74 -17.41 9.11
C GLY A 107 20.34 -15.99 9.52
N GLY A 108 19.31 -15.42 8.92
CA GLY A 108 18.81 -14.07 9.19
C GLY A 108 19.34 -13.04 8.21
N ARG A 109 19.10 -11.76 8.52
CA ARG A 109 19.52 -10.64 7.68
C ARG A 109 20.07 -9.52 8.55
N ASP A 110 21.32 -9.15 8.29
CA ASP A 110 21.92 -7.97 8.91
C ASP A 110 21.30 -6.71 8.32
N VAL A 111 20.60 -5.98 9.19
CA VAL A 111 19.99 -4.70 8.87
C VAL A 111 20.75 -3.61 9.59
N ASN A 112 21.06 -2.53 8.88
CA ASN A 112 21.56 -1.32 9.51
C ASN A 112 20.42 -0.69 10.34
N THR A 113 20.34 -1.08 11.61
CA THR A 113 19.25 -0.71 12.53
C THR A 113 19.21 0.80 12.77
N GLY A 114 20.36 1.48 12.77
CA GLY A 114 20.41 2.94 12.90
C GLY A 114 19.75 3.63 11.71
N LEU A 115 20.08 3.22 10.49
CA LEU A 115 19.47 3.77 9.27
C LEU A 115 17.98 3.42 9.18
N ALA A 116 17.62 2.20 9.54
CA ALA A 116 16.24 1.72 9.55
C ALA A 116 15.36 2.48 10.56
N LEU A 117 15.89 2.83 11.74
CA LEU A 117 15.17 3.63 12.74
C LEU A 117 14.95 5.07 12.28
N VAL A 118 15.97 5.72 11.73
CA VAL A 118 15.86 7.08 11.18
C VAL A 118 14.81 7.11 10.07
N PHE A 119 14.88 6.16 9.14
CA PHE A 119 13.90 6.04 8.07
C PHE A 119 12.49 5.74 8.61
N GLY A 120 12.36 4.77 9.52
CA GLY A 120 11.08 4.41 10.12
C GLY A 120 10.41 5.60 10.82
N LEU A 121 11.20 6.42 11.52
CA LEU A 121 10.69 7.63 12.16
C LEU A 121 10.23 8.67 11.13
N LEU A 122 11.03 8.93 10.09
CA LEU A 122 10.66 9.84 9.00
C LEU A 122 9.39 9.38 8.29
N ASN A 123 9.25 8.07 8.06
CA ASN A 123 8.11 7.47 7.40
C ASN A 123 6.83 7.63 8.25
N VAL A 124 6.89 7.29 9.55
CA VAL A 124 5.77 7.49 10.48
C VAL A 124 5.36 8.97 10.54
N VAL A 125 6.31 9.89 10.68
CA VAL A 125 6.04 11.32 10.72
C VAL A 125 5.40 11.78 9.41
N GLY A 126 5.90 11.30 8.27
CA GLY A 126 5.37 11.57 6.94
C GLY A 126 3.93 11.10 6.74
N CYS A 127 3.64 9.86 7.15
CA CYS A 127 2.31 9.28 7.06
C CYS A 127 1.32 10.03 7.95
N VAL A 128 1.70 10.31 9.21
CA VAL A 128 0.85 11.05 10.16
C VAL A 128 0.63 12.48 9.69
N ALA A 129 1.66 13.17 9.19
CA ALA A 129 1.52 14.52 8.66
C ALA A 129 0.53 14.56 7.48
N THR A 130 0.64 13.60 6.55
CA THR A 130 -0.24 13.53 5.38
C THR A 130 -1.68 13.20 5.79
N TYR A 131 -1.87 12.26 6.72
CA TYR A 131 -3.15 11.97 7.35
C TYR A 131 -3.79 13.22 7.98
N LEU A 132 -3.04 14.00 8.76
CA LEU A 132 -3.53 15.21 9.42
C LEU A 132 -3.87 16.33 8.43
N ILE A 133 -3.21 16.38 7.27
CA ILE A 133 -3.55 17.32 6.20
C ILE A 133 -4.88 16.90 5.55
N LEU A 134 -5.04 15.63 5.20
CA LEU A 134 -6.23 15.10 4.53
C LEU A 134 -7.47 15.10 5.44
N THR A 135 -7.32 14.76 6.73
CA THR A 135 -8.44 14.67 7.68
C THR A 135 -9.14 16.02 7.91
N LYS A 136 -8.41 17.14 7.74
CA LYS A 136 -8.99 18.49 7.83
C LYS A 136 -10.03 18.76 6.73
N ALA A 137 -9.89 18.08 5.58
CA ALA A 137 -10.78 18.22 4.43
C ALA A 137 -11.63 16.96 4.16
N SER A 138 -11.47 15.88 4.93
CA SER A 138 -12.15 14.59 4.68
C SER A 138 -13.67 14.69 4.75
N LYS A 139 -14.22 15.57 5.59
CA LYS A 139 -15.67 15.80 5.68
C LYS A 139 -16.31 16.39 4.41
N GLN A 140 -15.49 16.87 3.48
CA GLN A 140 -15.96 17.51 2.25
C GLN A 140 -16.10 16.54 1.08
N SER A 141 -15.47 15.35 1.13
CA SER A 141 -15.50 14.36 0.05
C SER A 141 -15.30 12.94 0.56
N LEU A 142 -16.09 12.00 0.03
CA LEU A 142 -15.93 10.57 0.28
C LEU A 142 -14.55 10.06 -0.18
N LEU A 143 -13.98 10.64 -1.23
CA LEU A 143 -12.65 10.26 -1.74
C LEU A 143 -11.55 10.72 -0.80
N LEU A 144 -11.63 11.94 -0.27
CA LEU A 144 -10.67 12.45 0.72
C LEU A 144 -10.77 11.70 2.05
N ASP A 145 -11.97 11.29 2.46
CA ASP A 145 -12.16 10.44 3.64
C ASP A 145 -11.55 9.03 3.45
N ALA A 146 -11.74 8.43 2.27
CA ALA A 146 -11.11 7.16 1.93
C ALA A 146 -9.58 7.26 1.95
N GLU A 147 -9.02 8.33 1.36
CA GLU A 147 -7.58 8.56 1.30
C GLU A 147 -7.00 8.82 2.71
N ALA A 148 -7.66 9.64 3.52
CA ALA A 148 -7.26 9.88 4.90
C ALA A 148 -7.24 8.57 5.72
N LYS A 149 -8.26 7.71 5.55
CA LYS A 149 -8.29 6.40 6.20
C LYS A 149 -7.16 5.48 5.72
N GLN A 150 -6.77 5.57 4.45
CA GLN A 150 -5.62 4.84 3.92
C GLN A 150 -4.32 5.30 4.58
N TRP A 151 -4.07 6.61 4.64
CA TRP A 151 -2.89 7.16 5.34
C TRP A 151 -2.85 6.86 6.83
N LEU A 152 -4.02 6.76 7.47
CA LEU A 152 -4.10 6.29 8.86
C LEU A 152 -3.64 4.83 8.98
N MET A 153 -4.08 3.95 8.08
CA MET A 153 -3.60 2.57 8.04
C MET A 153 -2.10 2.51 7.80
N ASP A 154 -1.59 3.27 6.83
CA ASP A 154 -0.16 3.34 6.53
C ASP A 154 0.63 3.82 7.76
N SER A 155 0.14 4.84 8.47
CA SER A 155 0.76 5.33 9.71
C SER A 155 0.84 4.26 10.80
N VAL A 156 -0.21 3.44 10.96
CA VAL A 156 -0.23 2.33 11.93
C VAL A 156 0.78 1.25 11.55
N ILE A 157 0.87 0.91 10.26
CA ILE A 157 1.81 -0.08 9.74
C ILE A 157 3.25 0.40 9.95
N SER A 158 3.57 1.61 9.50
CA SER A 158 4.91 2.20 9.67
C SER A 158 5.26 2.32 11.15
N GLY A 159 4.28 2.61 12.02
CA GLY A 159 4.45 2.63 13.47
C GLY A 159 4.83 1.26 14.04
N ALA A 160 4.14 0.21 13.61
CA ALA A 160 4.48 -1.16 14.01
C ALA A 160 5.88 -1.58 13.54
N VAL A 161 6.27 -1.21 12.32
CA VAL A 161 7.62 -1.44 11.77
C VAL A 161 8.68 -0.69 12.58
N LEU A 162 8.44 0.58 12.92
CA LEU A 162 9.33 1.37 13.76
C LEU A 162 9.53 0.73 15.14
N VAL A 163 8.45 0.28 15.79
CA VAL A 163 8.51 -0.46 17.06
C VAL A 163 9.34 -1.73 16.90
N GLY A 164 9.16 -2.49 15.82
CA GLY A 164 9.96 -3.67 15.54
C GLY A 164 11.45 -3.38 15.39
N PHE A 165 11.83 -2.26 14.76
CA PHE A 165 13.23 -1.84 14.72
C PHE A 165 13.78 -1.36 16.06
N VAL A 166 12.96 -0.72 16.90
CA VAL A 166 13.35 -0.40 18.28
C VAL A 166 13.64 -1.68 19.06
N VAL A 167 12.79 -2.69 18.93
CA VAL A 167 13.01 -4.02 19.54
C VAL A 167 14.28 -4.67 18.99
N ALA A 168 14.52 -4.63 17.68
CA ALA A 168 15.73 -5.14 17.06
C ALA A 168 17.01 -4.46 17.59
N MET A 169 16.96 -3.14 17.80
CA MET A 169 18.07 -2.37 18.40
C MET A 169 18.30 -2.72 19.87
N LEU A 170 17.24 -2.97 20.64
CA LEU A 170 17.37 -3.40 22.03
C LEU A 170 17.96 -4.82 22.11
N LEU A 171 17.51 -5.72 21.23
CA LEU A 171 18.04 -7.09 21.11
C LEU A 171 19.54 -7.06 20.77
N SER A 172 19.96 -6.24 19.81
CA SER A 172 21.38 -6.16 19.40
C SER A 172 22.32 -5.65 20.50
N LYS A 173 21.79 -4.90 21.48
CA LYS A 173 22.53 -4.43 22.66
C LYS A 173 22.44 -5.36 23.88
N SER A 174 21.69 -6.45 23.78
CA SER A 174 21.45 -7.39 24.88
C SER A 174 22.23 -8.69 24.70
N ALA A 175 22.11 -9.60 25.67
CA ALA A 175 22.64 -10.97 25.56
C ALA A 175 22.01 -11.77 24.38
N TYR A 176 20.90 -11.30 23.82
CA TYR A 176 20.16 -11.93 22.73
C TYR A 176 20.49 -11.34 21.35
N ALA A 177 21.65 -10.70 21.18
CA ALA A 177 22.04 -10.05 19.93
C ALA A 177 21.96 -10.98 18.69
N ALA A 178 22.19 -12.28 18.87
CA ALA A 178 22.04 -13.29 17.83
C ALA A 178 20.62 -13.39 17.24
N PHE A 179 19.59 -12.92 17.96
CA PHE A 179 18.21 -12.93 17.46
C PHE A 179 17.83 -11.66 16.67
N ALA A 180 18.64 -10.59 16.76
CA ALA A 180 18.32 -9.31 16.11
C ALA A 180 18.24 -9.43 14.58
N VAL A 181 19.04 -10.33 13.98
CA VAL A 181 19.07 -10.60 12.54
C VAL A 181 17.77 -11.21 11.99
N TYR A 182 16.92 -11.76 12.86
CA TYR A 182 15.63 -12.33 12.46
C TYR A 182 14.48 -11.33 12.56
N ALA A 183 14.68 -10.18 13.20
CA ALA A 183 13.61 -9.22 13.45
C ALA A 183 12.99 -8.70 12.14
N ASP A 184 13.82 -8.31 11.16
CA ASP A 184 13.36 -7.80 9.87
C ASP A 184 12.59 -8.85 9.04
N PRO A 185 13.14 -10.06 8.78
CA PRO A 185 12.39 -11.13 8.13
C PRO A 185 11.10 -11.51 8.88
N ALA A 186 11.11 -11.57 10.21
CA ALA A 186 9.93 -11.89 11.01
C ALA A 186 8.82 -10.84 10.82
N MET A 187 9.17 -9.55 10.82
CA MET A 187 8.22 -8.48 10.54
C MET A 187 7.59 -8.63 9.15
N VAL A 188 8.38 -8.98 8.13
CA VAL A 188 7.85 -9.19 6.77
C VAL A 188 6.92 -10.39 6.72
N ILE A 189 7.24 -11.50 7.37
CA ILE A 189 6.37 -12.68 7.44
C ILE A 189 5.03 -12.32 8.08
N ILE A 190 5.06 -11.63 9.22
CA ILE A 190 3.84 -11.20 9.93
C ILE A 190 3.03 -10.23 9.06
N ALA A 191 3.69 -9.22 8.50
CA ALA A 191 3.04 -8.22 7.65
C ALA A 191 2.42 -8.88 6.42
N SER A 192 3.19 -9.62 5.63
CA SER A 192 2.68 -10.27 4.41
C SER A 192 1.57 -11.30 4.68
N ALA A 193 1.65 -12.07 5.77
CA ALA A 193 0.59 -13.00 6.16
C ALA A 193 -0.70 -12.28 6.55
N TYR A 194 -0.61 -11.14 7.24
CA TYR A 194 -1.77 -10.31 7.56
C TYR A 194 -2.34 -9.62 6.32
N PHE A 195 -1.46 -9.00 5.52
CA PHE A 195 -1.82 -8.18 4.38
C PHE A 195 -2.35 -8.96 3.21
N VAL A 196 -2.00 -10.24 3.02
CA VAL A 196 -2.48 -11.00 1.85
C VAL A 196 -4.00 -11.25 1.89
N TRP A 197 -4.62 -11.32 3.07
CA TRP A 197 -6.06 -11.61 3.20
C TRP A 197 -6.97 -10.50 2.67
N VAL A 198 -6.58 -9.24 2.89
CA VAL A 198 -7.34 -8.06 2.45
C VAL A 198 -7.48 -7.99 0.91
N PRO A 199 -6.39 -7.98 0.12
CA PRO A 199 -6.43 -7.92 -1.34
C PRO A 199 -7.02 -9.19 -1.94
N LEU A 200 -6.81 -10.38 -1.37
CA LEU A 200 -7.48 -11.60 -1.84
C LEU A 200 -9.01 -11.48 -1.78
N LYS A 201 -9.55 -10.98 -0.65
CA LYS A 201 -10.99 -10.70 -0.54
C LYS A 201 -11.47 -9.59 -1.48
N MET A 202 -10.63 -8.60 -1.78
CA MET A 202 -10.94 -7.57 -2.78
C MET A 202 -11.03 -8.17 -4.18
N THR A 203 -10.04 -8.99 -4.58
CA THR A 203 -10.01 -9.68 -5.87
C THR A 203 -11.22 -10.58 -6.05
N LEU A 204 -11.53 -11.43 -5.05
CA LEU A 204 -12.67 -12.35 -5.13
C LEU A 204 -14.01 -11.61 -5.28
N ARG A 205 -14.20 -10.51 -4.53
CA ARG A 205 -15.41 -9.68 -4.65
C ARG A 205 -15.51 -9.05 -6.03
N ALA A 206 -14.41 -8.52 -6.56
CA ALA A 206 -14.36 -7.91 -7.88
C ALA A 206 -14.63 -8.92 -9.01
N LEU A 207 -14.06 -10.13 -8.92
CA LEU A 207 -14.35 -11.23 -9.86
C LEU A 207 -15.83 -11.65 -9.81
N ASN A 208 -16.44 -11.68 -8.62
CA ASN A 208 -17.87 -11.97 -8.48
C ASN A 208 -18.73 -10.87 -9.13
N GLN A 209 -18.37 -9.60 -8.97
CA GLN A 209 -19.05 -8.48 -9.65
C GLN A 209 -18.94 -8.57 -11.17
N LEU A 210 -17.74 -8.89 -11.70
CA LEU A 210 -17.55 -9.12 -13.13
C LEU A 210 -18.44 -10.26 -13.66
N ASN A 211 -18.51 -11.36 -12.92
CA ASN A 211 -19.36 -12.49 -13.27
C ASN A 211 -20.86 -12.13 -13.24
N SER A 212 -21.31 -11.29 -12.31
CA SER A 212 -22.71 -10.84 -12.27
C SER A 212 -23.06 -9.91 -13.44
N ILE A 213 -22.16 -8.98 -13.80
CA ILE A 213 -22.38 -8.06 -14.93
C ILE A 213 -22.43 -8.85 -16.25
N ARG A 214 -21.51 -9.80 -16.44
CA ARG A 214 -21.51 -10.69 -17.61
C ARG A 214 -22.81 -11.48 -17.73
N LYS A 215 -23.36 -12.01 -16.63
CA LYS A 215 -24.64 -12.74 -16.67
C LYS A 215 -25.82 -11.87 -17.12
N LEU A 216 -25.83 -10.59 -16.77
CA LEU A 216 -26.89 -9.66 -17.22
C LEU A 216 -26.78 -9.33 -18.71
N GLU A 217 -25.57 -9.29 -19.25
CA GLU A 217 -25.32 -9.02 -20.68
C GLU A 217 -25.75 -10.19 -21.59
N PHE A 218 -25.74 -11.43 -21.10
CA PHE A 218 -26.12 -12.65 -21.85
C PHE A 218 -27.52 -13.19 -21.53
N SER A 219 -28.35 -12.45 -20.79
CA SER A 219 -29.71 -12.87 -20.43
C SER A 219 -30.80 -12.22 -21.31
N TYR A 220 -30.40 -11.58 -22.42
CA TYR A 220 -31.22 -11.08 -23.53
C TYR A 220 -30.71 -11.70 -24.83
#